data_AF-A0A971GDI1-F1
#
_entry.id   AF-A0A971GDI1-F1
#
_cell.length_a   1.000
_cell.length_b   1.000
_cell.length_c   1.000
_cell.angle_alpha   90.00
_cell.angle_beta   90.00
_cell.angle_gamma   90.00
#
_symmetry.space_group_name_H-M   'P 1'
#
loop_
_entity.id
_entity.type
_entity.pdbx_description
1 polymer ?
#
loop_
_entity_poly.entity_id
_entity_poly.type
_entity_poly.pdbx_seq_one_letter_code
_entity_poly.pdbx_strand_id
1 'polypeptide(L)'
;MKRLRILSMLIVICLAAGFIPIASVAETSHSMLSGVLSLPDGDKAPSGGVKITLNVYTDNATASNKNDDVAFTRTLTIPKGEKSLNYSLMVPKSTNKAARFSISYTVENGYAPFGYYSSKGTTAIKAEQTLIELNSGDKNGINIELLPGKTISGKIIMGNKKTAPSEDMLFTVTAVQNGTNTKSTDDDVIISKEVKVQKGKTEAAYVLTVPLNKAGSGYKVYYTYKDGTYNETGYYNKNGTTRNEGRVTLIDVGNTVTEINLTTLPFTNISGKVILPDNDKAPKDGIDVEVKAYNNGSLTSSSDDFYIVRTVKIAKDASSKSYTMTVPVKGTGYTISYEVDKKTGYVTTGYYNKNGTQSSKSRAAVVDAEENAVSGINLTLLQTAKPSPTPTPKPKPTPKPKPNPDDKFDINGDGSIDVFDLLELARAIVRQYDKDDYWENLRKNKKWGDLKEKDLEIIKEAFKPFDNNRYKMKWFNNINQWFKNWNNNFNWNRNWQDCYNWYDKDDWDDFDWDDWYKWYKDNGNSNKNKNKK
;
A
#
# COMPACT_ATOMS: atom_id res chain seq x y z
N MET A 1 -56.29 37.10 -57.49
CA MET A 1 -55.01 36.86 -58.22
C MET A 1 -53.73 36.80 -57.38
N LYS A 2 -53.70 37.15 -56.08
CA LYS A 2 -52.48 37.02 -55.23
C LYS A 2 -52.30 35.67 -54.51
N ARG A 3 -53.31 34.79 -54.47
CA ARG A 3 -53.21 33.47 -53.81
C ARG A 3 -52.77 32.32 -54.73
N LEU A 4 -52.81 32.47 -56.05
CA LEU A 4 -52.33 31.45 -57.00
C LEU A 4 -50.81 31.51 -57.27
N ARG A 5 -50.16 32.66 -57.07
CA ARG A 5 -48.71 32.82 -57.32
C ARG A 5 -47.84 32.19 -56.23
N ILE A 6 -48.33 32.06 -55.00
CA ILE A 6 -47.60 31.45 -53.88
C ILE A 6 -47.64 29.92 -53.97
N LEU A 7 -48.77 29.35 -54.43
CA LEU A 7 -48.88 27.90 -54.65
C LEU A 7 -47.98 27.42 -55.79
N SER A 8 -47.81 28.24 -56.84
CA SER A 8 -46.96 27.91 -57.99
C SER A 8 -45.47 27.98 -57.68
N MET A 9 -45.03 28.81 -56.72
CA MET A 9 -43.62 28.86 -56.29
C MET A 9 -43.25 27.68 -55.38
N LEU A 10 -44.17 27.26 -54.51
CA LEU A 10 -43.98 26.10 -53.61
C LEU A 10 -43.92 24.77 -54.39
N ILE A 11 -44.70 24.63 -55.46
CA ILE A 11 -44.67 23.41 -56.29
C ILE A 11 -43.35 23.30 -57.09
N VAL A 12 -42.77 24.41 -57.55
CA VAL A 12 -41.46 24.40 -58.23
C VAL A 12 -40.31 24.09 -57.27
N ILE A 13 -40.38 24.53 -56.01
CA ILE A 13 -39.39 24.18 -54.98
C ILE A 13 -39.50 22.70 -54.58
N CYS A 14 -40.72 22.14 -54.51
CA CYS A 14 -40.92 20.71 -54.22
C CYS A 14 -40.51 19.80 -55.40
N LEU A 15 -40.63 20.25 -56.65
CA LEU A 15 -40.17 19.48 -57.82
C LEU A 15 -38.65 19.56 -58.04
N ALA A 16 -37.98 20.62 -57.54
CA ALA A 16 -36.52 20.73 -57.58
C ALA A 16 -35.81 19.88 -56.49
N ALA A 17 -36.49 19.56 -55.39
CA ALA A 17 -35.95 18.69 -54.33
C ALA A 17 -35.82 17.21 -54.75
N GLY A 18 -36.45 16.79 -55.85
CA GLY A 18 -36.43 15.42 -56.37
C GLY A 18 -35.23 15.04 -57.24
N PHE A 19 -34.29 15.97 -57.51
CA PHE A 19 -33.13 15.73 -58.37
C PHE A 19 -31.78 15.91 -57.67
N ILE A 20 -31.73 15.76 -56.34
CA ILE A 20 -30.45 15.49 -55.68
C ILE A 20 -30.32 13.97 -55.61
N PRO A 21 -29.41 13.33 -56.37
CA PRO A 21 -29.04 11.96 -56.07
C PRO A 21 -28.45 11.96 -54.66
N ILE A 22 -29.27 11.63 -53.66
CA ILE A 22 -28.76 11.23 -52.35
C ILE A 22 -28.14 9.85 -52.61
N ALA A 23 -26.89 9.84 -53.06
CA ALA A 23 -26.03 8.73 -52.75
C ALA A 23 -25.97 8.72 -51.21
N SER A 24 -26.88 8.00 -50.57
CA SER A 24 -26.68 7.55 -49.21
C SER A 24 -25.52 6.56 -49.29
N VAL A 25 -24.30 7.09 -49.33
CA VAL A 25 -23.13 6.31 -49.00
C VAL A 25 -23.39 5.91 -47.56
N ALA A 26 -23.79 4.66 -47.32
CA ALA A 26 -23.84 4.11 -45.99
C ALA A 26 -22.50 4.44 -45.35
N GLU A 27 -22.49 5.29 -44.33
CA GLU A 27 -21.25 5.70 -43.68
C GLU A 27 -20.64 4.42 -43.11
N THR A 28 -19.57 3.92 -43.75
CA THR A 28 -18.96 2.67 -43.33
C THR A 28 -18.52 2.84 -41.88
N SER A 29 -18.93 1.94 -40.99
CA SER A 29 -18.56 1.98 -39.57
C SER A 29 -17.07 1.73 -39.35
N HIS A 30 -16.33 1.42 -40.41
CA HIS A 30 -14.91 1.12 -40.41
C HIS A 30 -14.21 1.88 -41.53
N SER A 31 -12.91 2.04 -41.35
CA SER A 31 -11.97 2.49 -42.38
C SER A 31 -10.85 1.47 -42.55
N MET A 32 -10.38 1.34 -43.78
CA MET A 32 -9.23 0.50 -44.10
C MET A 32 -7.93 1.25 -43.82
N LEU A 33 -7.06 0.62 -43.04
CA LEU A 33 -5.70 1.05 -42.78
C LEU A 33 -4.75 0.09 -43.49
N SER A 34 -3.93 0.60 -44.41
CA SER A 34 -2.97 -0.22 -45.16
C SER A 34 -1.57 0.38 -45.22
N GLY A 35 -0.58 -0.51 -45.35
CA GLY A 35 0.83 -0.14 -45.42
C GLY A 35 1.74 -1.36 -45.49
N VAL A 36 3.03 -1.12 -45.25
CA VAL A 36 4.08 -2.14 -45.24
C VAL A 36 4.68 -2.24 -43.84
N LEU A 37 4.75 -3.45 -43.29
CA LEU A 37 5.61 -3.80 -42.17
C LEU A 37 6.95 -4.30 -42.71
N SER A 38 8.07 -3.71 -42.33
CA SER A 38 9.40 -4.14 -42.79
C SER A 38 10.39 -4.34 -41.65
N LEU A 39 11.38 -5.19 -41.88
CA LEU A 39 12.54 -5.36 -41.01
C LEU A 39 13.58 -4.27 -41.32
N PRO A 40 14.33 -3.79 -40.30
CA PRO A 40 15.37 -2.78 -40.48
C PRO A 40 16.52 -3.29 -41.34
N ASP A 41 17.30 -2.37 -41.90
CA ASP A 41 18.59 -2.62 -42.57
C ASP A 41 18.50 -3.66 -43.72
N GLY A 42 17.30 -3.91 -44.23
CA GLY A 42 17.05 -4.93 -45.25
C GLY A 42 17.22 -6.37 -44.76
N ASP A 43 17.10 -6.60 -43.45
CA ASP A 43 17.10 -7.92 -42.81
C ASP A 43 16.07 -8.86 -43.42
N LYS A 44 16.33 -10.17 -43.30
CA LYS A 44 15.39 -11.23 -43.65
C LYS A 44 14.91 -11.93 -42.39
N ALA A 45 13.61 -12.20 -42.32
CA ALA A 45 13.01 -12.87 -41.18
C ALA A 45 13.64 -14.26 -40.96
N PRO A 46 13.94 -14.64 -39.70
CA PRO A 46 14.56 -15.90 -39.36
C PRO A 46 13.59 -17.08 -39.56
N SER A 47 14.07 -18.28 -39.25
CA SER A 47 13.19 -19.45 -39.17
C SER A 47 12.07 -19.21 -38.14
N GLY A 48 10.82 -19.45 -38.54
CA GLY A 48 9.64 -19.12 -37.73
C GLY A 48 9.01 -17.74 -38.04
N GLY A 49 9.66 -16.92 -38.88
CA GLY A 49 9.20 -15.58 -39.21
C GLY A 49 9.39 -14.58 -38.06
N VAL A 50 8.94 -13.34 -38.26
CA VAL A 50 8.90 -12.31 -37.21
C VAL A 50 7.45 -11.99 -36.90
N LYS A 51 6.99 -12.32 -35.68
CA LYS A 51 5.64 -12.02 -35.20
C LYS A 51 5.59 -10.60 -34.65
N ILE A 52 4.72 -9.78 -35.23
CA ILE A 52 4.57 -8.36 -34.93
C ILE A 52 3.12 -8.14 -34.53
N THR A 53 2.86 -7.54 -33.38
CA THR A 53 1.53 -7.06 -33.03
C THR A 53 1.45 -5.59 -33.41
N LEU A 54 0.64 -5.29 -34.42
CA LEU A 54 0.29 -3.92 -34.78
C LEU A 54 -0.83 -3.44 -33.87
N ASN A 55 -0.64 -2.29 -33.24
CA ASN A 55 -1.59 -1.67 -32.33
C ASN A 55 -2.08 -0.35 -32.91
N VAL A 56 -3.39 -0.18 -32.91
CA VAL A 56 -4.10 1.03 -33.35
C VAL A 56 -4.95 1.50 -32.18
N TYR A 57 -4.60 2.64 -31.60
CA TYR A 57 -5.31 3.23 -30.47
C TYR A 57 -6.03 4.49 -30.93
N THR A 58 -7.30 4.67 -30.57
CA THR A 58 -7.89 6.02 -30.64
C THR A 58 -7.22 6.88 -29.58
N ASP A 59 -6.89 8.12 -29.94
CA ASP A 59 -6.61 9.22 -29.03
C ASP A 59 -7.76 10.21 -29.19
N ASN A 60 -8.66 10.21 -28.20
CA ASN A 60 -9.85 11.06 -28.22
C ASN A 60 -9.58 12.50 -27.77
N ALA A 61 -8.32 12.89 -27.57
CA ALA A 61 -7.90 14.21 -27.07
C ALA A 61 -8.51 14.57 -25.68
N THR A 62 -8.88 13.55 -24.90
CA THR A 62 -9.47 13.64 -23.56
C THR A 62 -8.46 13.12 -22.53
N ALA A 63 -7.39 13.90 -22.30
CA ALA A 63 -6.25 13.49 -21.46
C ALA A 63 -6.61 12.98 -20.04
N SER A 64 -7.79 13.34 -19.50
CA SER A 64 -8.28 12.92 -18.19
C SER A 64 -9.11 11.63 -18.18
N ASN A 65 -9.46 11.05 -19.34
CA ASN A 65 -10.33 9.89 -19.44
C ASN A 65 -9.71 8.74 -20.23
N LYS A 66 -8.79 7.99 -19.60
CA LYS A 66 -8.09 6.85 -20.21
C LYS A 66 -8.99 5.68 -20.67
N ASN A 67 -10.30 5.73 -20.36
CA ASN A 67 -11.25 4.66 -20.66
C ASN A 67 -12.04 4.90 -21.96
N ASP A 68 -11.87 6.04 -22.63
CA ASP A 68 -12.50 6.28 -23.93
C ASP A 68 -11.62 5.84 -25.11
N ASP A 69 -10.31 5.61 -24.88
CA ASP A 69 -9.38 5.13 -25.89
C ASP A 69 -9.60 3.64 -26.19
N VAL A 70 -10.04 3.34 -27.41
CA VAL A 70 -10.25 1.98 -27.91
C VAL A 70 -8.97 1.47 -28.58
N ALA A 71 -8.51 0.31 -28.14
CA ALA A 71 -7.39 -0.40 -28.73
C ALA A 71 -7.88 -1.45 -29.74
N PHE A 72 -7.37 -1.39 -30.96
CA PHE A 72 -7.49 -2.45 -31.96
C PHE A 72 -6.11 -3.02 -32.25
N THR A 73 -5.94 -4.33 -32.04
CA THR A 73 -4.64 -4.99 -32.20
C THR A 73 -4.73 -6.15 -33.18
N ARG A 74 -3.66 -6.35 -33.96
CA ARG A 74 -3.55 -7.48 -34.88
C ARG A 74 -2.14 -8.03 -34.86
N THR A 75 -2.01 -9.33 -34.63
CA THR A 75 -0.74 -10.03 -34.84
C THR A 75 -0.59 -10.41 -36.31
N LEU A 76 0.52 -9.97 -36.89
CA LEU A 76 0.97 -10.21 -38.25
C LEU A 76 2.32 -10.92 -38.20
N THR A 77 2.71 -11.61 -39.27
CA THR A 77 3.99 -12.34 -39.30
C THR A 77 4.69 -12.09 -40.61
N ILE A 78 5.88 -11.51 -40.57
CA ILE A 78 6.78 -11.47 -41.73
C ILE A 78 7.32 -12.89 -41.92
N PRO A 79 7.00 -13.59 -43.03
CA PRO A 79 7.39 -14.98 -43.22
C PRO A 79 8.91 -15.15 -43.32
N LYS A 80 9.40 -16.33 -42.96
CA LYS A 80 10.83 -16.68 -43.08
C LYS A 80 11.39 -16.29 -44.46
N GLY A 81 12.53 -15.61 -44.46
CA GLY A 81 13.24 -15.21 -45.68
C GLY A 81 12.72 -13.93 -46.34
N GLU A 82 11.53 -13.47 -45.96
CA GLU A 82 10.98 -12.20 -46.40
C GLU A 82 11.53 -11.03 -45.58
N LYS A 83 11.53 -9.84 -46.18
CA LYS A 83 11.97 -8.59 -45.53
C LYS A 83 10.80 -7.76 -45.03
N SER A 84 9.61 -8.00 -45.55
CA SER A 84 8.43 -7.19 -45.29
C SER A 84 7.13 -7.96 -45.51
N LEU A 85 6.03 -7.35 -45.09
CA LEU A 85 4.66 -7.81 -45.27
C LEU A 85 3.76 -6.61 -45.56
N ASN A 86 3.06 -6.64 -46.68
CA ASN A 86 1.96 -5.71 -46.92
C ASN A 86 0.78 -6.09 -46.02
N TYR A 87 0.18 -5.11 -45.36
CA TYR A 87 -0.98 -5.32 -44.51
C TYR A 87 -2.15 -4.42 -44.91
N SER A 88 -3.35 -4.89 -44.61
CA SER A 88 -4.58 -4.12 -44.73
C SER A 88 -5.53 -4.56 -43.61
N LEU A 89 -5.99 -3.61 -42.83
CA LEU A 89 -6.76 -3.84 -41.61
C LEU A 89 -8.01 -2.98 -41.61
N MET A 90 -9.14 -3.60 -41.25
CA MET A 90 -10.39 -2.89 -41.04
C MET A 90 -10.40 -2.37 -39.60
N VAL A 91 -10.36 -1.05 -39.44
CA VAL A 91 -10.34 -0.37 -38.14
C VAL A 91 -11.70 0.31 -37.91
N PRO A 92 -12.38 0.05 -36.78
CA PRO A 92 -13.62 0.76 -36.46
C PRO A 92 -13.40 2.27 -36.35
N LYS A 93 -14.32 3.05 -36.90
CA LYS A 93 -14.33 4.51 -36.70
C LYS A 93 -14.73 4.82 -35.26
N SER A 94 -14.15 5.89 -34.71
CA SER A 94 -14.54 6.38 -33.39
C SER A 94 -15.89 7.09 -33.47
N THR A 95 -16.67 6.98 -32.40
CA THR A 95 -17.89 7.78 -32.24
C THR A 95 -17.57 9.27 -32.05
N ASN A 96 -16.37 9.58 -31.54
CA ASN A 96 -15.85 10.95 -31.50
C ASN A 96 -15.22 11.30 -32.86
N LYS A 97 -15.88 12.15 -33.65
CA LYS A 97 -15.43 12.55 -34.98
C LYS A 97 -14.06 13.26 -34.98
N ALA A 98 -13.68 13.90 -33.87
CA ALA A 98 -12.40 14.58 -33.72
C ALA A 98 -11.26 13.64 -33.27
N ALA A 99 -11.58 12.39 -32.93
CA ALA A 99 -10.57 11.41 -32.51
C ALA A 99 -9.54 11.18 -33.62
N ARG A 100 -8.29 11.08 -33.20
CA ARG A 100 -7.19 10.65 -34.07
C ARG A 100 -6.69 9.29 -33.60
N PHE A 101 -5.84 8.66 -34.40
CA PHE A 101 -5.40 7.30 -34.14
C PHE A 101 -3.88 7.24 -34.06
N SER A 102 -3.39 6.66 -32.97
CA SER A 102 -1.99 6.29 -32.76
C SER A 102 -1.74 4.90 -33.33
N ILE A 103 -0.68 4.75 -34.12
CA ILE A 103 -0.27 3.46 -34.68
C ILE A 103 1.10 3.10 -34.12
N SER A 104 1.24 1.89 -33.59
CA SER A 104 2.49 1.38 -33.07
C SER A 104 2.63 -0.12 -33.34
N TYR A 105 3.82 -0.65 -33.17
CA TYR A 105 4.05 -2.08 -33.17
C TYR A 105 4.65 -2.54 -31.85
N THR A 106 4.47 -3.82 -31.54
CA THR A 106 5.29 -4.58 -30.59
C THR A 106 5.79 -5.85 -31.25
N VAL A 107 6.98 -6.31 -30.87
CA VAL A 107 7.64 -7.47 -31.47
C VAL A 107 8.39 -8.28 -30.41
N GLU A 108 8.38 -9.60 -30.57
CA GLU A 108 9.15 -10.49 -29.70
C GLU A 108 10.54 -10.74 -30.28
N ASN A 109 11.56 -10.27 -29.56
CA ASN A 109 12.99 -10.56 -29.75
C ASN A 109 13.63 -9.99 -31.04
N GLY A 110 14.96 -9.80 -30.98
CA GLY A 110 15.81 -9.40 -32.12
C GLY A 110 15.72 -7.94 -32.55
N TYR A 111 14.59 -7.28 -32.31
CA TYR A 111 14.32 -5.89 -32.69
C TYR A 111 13.96 -5.06 -31.47
N ALA A 112 13.90 -3.74 -31.63
CA ALA A 112 13.39 -2.88 -30.58
C ALA A 112 11.95 -3.31 -30.22
N PRO A 113 11.63 -3.47 -28.94
CA PRO A 113 10.39 -4.14 -28.50
C PRO A 113 9.13 -3.41 -28.94
N PHE A 114 9.23 -2.12 -29.26
CA PHE A 114 8.15 -1.29 -29.77
C PHE A 114 8.66 -0.15 -30.65
N GLY A 115 7.74 0.47 -31.37
CA GLY A 115 7.92 1.74 -32.08
C GLY A 115 6.59 2.30 -32.57
N TYR A 116 6.58 3.60 -32.83
CA TYR A 116 5.41 4.37 -33.23
C TYR A 116 5.55 4.84 -34.68
N TYR A 117 4.45 4.80 -35.41
CA TYR A 117 4.39 5.39 -36.73
C TYR A 117 4.61 6.90 -36.65
N SER A 118 5.50 7.41 -37.50
CA SER A 118 5.58 8.83 -37.81
C SER A 118 5.75 9.01 -39.31
N SER A 119 5.24 10.13 -39.83
CA SER A 119 5.39 10.51 -41.24
C SER A 119 6.84 10.68 -41.68
N LYS A 120 7.78 10.80 -40.74
CA LYS A 120 9.23 10.85 -40.96
C LYS A 120 9.92 9.48 -40.91
N GLY A 121 9.17 8.39 -40.68
CA GLY A 121 9.69 7.06 -40.36
C GLY A 121 9.31 6.64 -38.95
N THR A 122 9.46 5.36 -38.63
CA THR A 122 9.16 4.83 -37.29
C THR A 122 10.05 5.49 -36.23
N THR A 123 9.50 5.78 -35.05
CA THR A 123 10.24 6.36 -33.91
C THR A 123 9.96 5.60 -32.61
N ALA A 124 10.94 5.55 -31.70
CA ALA A 124 10.73 4.97 -30.37
C ALA A 124 10.03 5.96 -29.41
N ILE A 125 9.96 7.24 -29.78
CA ILE A 125 9.47 8.33 -28.93
C ILE A 125 7.99 8.56 -29.27
N LYS A 126 7.08 8.24 -28.33
CA LYS A 126 5.63 8.37 -28.56
C LYS A 126 5.22 9.82 -28.85
N ALA A 127 5.87 10.80 -28.23
CA ALA A 127 5.61 12.22 -28.50
C ALA A 127 5.94 12.67 -29.94
N GLU A 128 6.78 11.91 -30.66
CA GLU A 128 7.15 12.18 -32.07
C GLU A 128 6.24 11.46 -33.09
N GLN A 129 5.23 10.72 -32.63
CA GLN A 129 4.33 9.98 -33.49
C GLN A 129 3.49 10.89 -34.39
N THR A 130 3.05 10.37 -35.53
CA THR A 130 2.03 11.02 -36.36
C THR A 130 0.69 10.36 -36.13
N LEU A 131 -0.24 11.10 -35.53
CA LEU A 131 -1.63 10.64 -35.40
C LEU A 131 -2.34 10.73 -36.76
N ILE A 132 -3.17 9.74 -37.07
CA ILE A 132 -3.91 9.68 -38.34
C ILE A 132 -5.42 9.82 -38.13
N GLU A 133 -6.12 10.34 -39.13
CA GLU A 133 -7.58 10.50 -39.10
C GLU A 133 -8.25 9.35 -39.84
N LEU A 134 -8.72 8.33 -39.12
CA LEU A 134 -9.47 7.21 -39.72
C LEU A 134 -10.98 7.45 -39.78
N ASN A 135 -11.49 8.45 -39.07
CA ASN A 135 -12.91 8.80 -39.14
C ASN A 135 -13.33 9.37 -40.51
N SER A 136 -12.39 10.01 -41.22
CA SER A 136 -12.63 10.66 -42.52
C SER A 136 -12.52 9.70 -43.72
N GLY A 137 -12.10 8.45 -43.49
CA GLY A 137 -11.98 7.43 -44.53
C GLY A 137 -10.69 6.63 -44.43
N ASP A 138 -10.49 5.81 -45.46
CA ASP A 138 -9.36 4.89 -45.54
C ASP A 138 -8.01 5.63 -45.58
N LYS A 139 -6.98 5.01 -45.00
CA LYS A 139 -5.60 5.52 -44.99
C LYS A 139 -4.66 4.45 -45.51
N ASN A 140 -3.89 4.84 -46.53
CA ASN A 140 -2.93 3.98 -47.21
C ASN A 140 -1.52 4.54 -47.06
N GLY A 141 -0.52 3.68 -47.22
CA GLY A 141 0.89 4.07 -47.14
C GLY A 141 1.37 4.32 -45.70
N ILE A 142 0.67 3.76 -44.71
CA ILE A 142 1.08 3.84 -43.31
C ILE A 142 2.16 2.77 -43.08
N ASN A 143 3.38 3.07 -43.49
CA ASN A 143 4.48 2.12 -43.42
C ASN A 143 5.17 2.17 -42.06
N ILE A 144 5.49 0.99 -41.50
CA ILE A 144 6.25 0.84 -40.26
C ILE A 144 7.44 -0.08 -40.55
N GLU A 145 8.63 0.48 -40.49
CA GLU A 145 9.87 -0.29 -40.36
C GLU A 145 10.13 -0.55 -38.87
N LEU A 146 10.43 -1.79 -38.50
CA LEU A 146 10.84 -2.14 -37.15
C LEU A 146 12.16 -1.43 -36.83
N LEU A 147 12.29 -0.89 -35.63
CA LEU A 147 13.55 -0.28 -35.19
C LEU A 147 14.57 -1.37 -34.84
N PRO A 148 15.85 -1.18 -35.16
CA PRO A 148 16.89 -2.13 -34.76
C PRO A 148 16.94 -2.25 -33.24
N GLY A 149 17.04 -3.49 -32.74
CA GLY A 149 17.18 -3.78 -31.32
C GLY A 149 18.64 -3.98 -30.94
N LYS A 150 19.10 -3.26 -29.92
CA LYS A 150 20.42 -3.48 -29.30
C LYS A 150 20.25 -3.97 -27.88
N THR A 151 21.21 -4.73 -27.39
CA THR A 151 21.11 -5.34 -26.07
C THR A 151 21.96 -4.62 -25.04
N ILE A 152 21.39 -4.40 -23.86
CA ILE A 152 22.11 -4.07 -22.63
C ILE A 152 22.04 -5.30 -21.74
N SER A 153 23.20 -5.81 -21.32
CA SER A 153 23.27 -7.03 -20.52
C SER A 153 24.23 -6.93 -19.34
N GLY A 154 23.93 -7.69 -18.29
CA GLY A 154 24.71 -7.73 -17.07
C GLY A 154 24.10 -8.72 -16.07
N LYS A 155 24.45 -8.54 -14.80
CA LYS A 155 23.91 -9.35 -13.69
C LYS A 155 23.32 -8.48 -12.60
N ILE A 156 22.26 -8.96 -11.96
CA ILE A 156 21.95 -8.60 -10.58
C ILE A 156 22.87 -9.43 -9.68
N ILE A 157 23.61 -8.77 -8.79
CA ILE A 157 24.57 -9.39 -7.88
C ILE A 157 24.16 -9.03 -6.45
N MET A 158 24.04 -10.02 -5.57
CA MET A 158 23.73 -9.78 -4.16
C MET A 158 24.86 -9.00 -3.49
N GLY A 159 24.52 -7.92 -2.80
CA GLY A 159 25.48 -7.09 -2.06
C GLY A 159 26.21 -7.86 -0.95
N ASN A 160 25.54 -8.86 -0.38
CA ASN A 160 26.15 -9.83 0.51
C ASN A 160 26.43 -11.13 -0.27
N LYS A 161 27.71 -11.49 -0.38
CA LYS A 161 28.14 -12.72 -1.07
C LYS A 161 28.35 -13.91 -0.13
N LYS A 162 28.37 -13.68 1.19
CA LYS A 162 28.58 -14.74 2.20
C LYS A 162 27.31 -15.54 2.46
N THR A 163 26.17 -14.86 2.44
CA THR A 163 24.86 -15.44 2.74
C THR A 163 23.96 -15.30 1.51
N ALA A 164 23.62 -16.43 0.89
CA ALA A 164 22.64 -16.45 -0.20
C ALA A 164 21.20 -16.30 0.36
N PRO A 165 20.27 -15.71 -0.41
CA PRO A 165 18.88 -15.56 0.01
C PRO A 165 18.22 -16.93 0.22
N SER A 166 17.35 -16.99 1.22
CA SER A 166 16.62 -18.21 1.58
C SER A 166 15.38 -18.47 0.70
N GLU A 167 15.09 -17.55 -0.20
CA GLU A 167 13.96 -17.54 -1.13
C GLU A 167 14.33 -16.89 -2.46
N ASP A 168 13.44 -16.99 -3.45
CA ASP A 168 13.60 -16.28 -4.71
C ASP A 168 13.43 -14.78 -4.49
N MET A 169 14.36 -13.99 -4.99
CA MET A 169 14.26 -12.52 -4.99
C MET A 169 13.94 -12.03 -6.40
N LEU A 170 12.84 -11.29 -6.53
CA LEU A 170 12.35 -10.77 -7.80
C LEU A 170 12.68 -9.28 -7.93
N PHE A 171 13.59 -8.95 -8.84
CA PHE A 171 13.99 -7.59 -9.16
C PHE A 171 13.34 -7.16 -10.47
N THR A 172 13.07 -5.87 -10.64
CA THR A 172 12.78 -5.30 -11.97
C THR A 172 13.98 -4.51 -12.43
N VAL A 173 14.58 -4.88 -13.56
CA VAL A 173 15.67 -4.10 -14.18
C VAL A 173 15.09 -3.23 -15.28
N THR A 174 15.38 -1.95 -15.24
CA THR A 174 14.85 -0.94 -16.15
C THR A 174 15.97 -0.19 -16.83
N ALA A 175 15.86 -0.03 -18.16
CA ALA A 175 16.59 0.95 -18.95
C ALA A 175 15.62 2.08 -19.31
N VAL A 176 15.99 3.31 -18.99
CA VAL A 176 15.22 4.50 -19.35
C VAL A 176 16.09 5.53 -20.05
N GLN A 177 15.64 5.99 -21.20
CA GLN A 177 16.11 7.22 -21.82
C GLN A 177 15.05 8.28 -21.53
N ASN A 178 15.40 9.28 -20.73
CA ASN A 178 14.48 10.37 -20.42
C ASN A 178 14.41 11.37 -21.56
N GLY A 179 13.22 11.84 -21.85
CA GLY A 179 12.97 13.03 -22.64
C GLY A 179 13.18 14.32 -21.84
N THR A 180 12.66 15.42 -22.37
CA THR A 180 12.78 16.76 -21.79
C THR A 180 11.53 17.20 -21.04
N ASN A 181 10.38 16.58 -21.32
CA ASN A 181 9.10 16.94 -20.73
C ASN A 181 8.90 16.24 -19.40
N THR A 182 9.21 16.91 -18.29
CA THR A 182 9.04 16.35 -16.95
C THR A 182 7.58 16.10 -16.53
N LYS A 183 6.59 16.47 -17.35
CA LYS A 183 5.16 16.31 -17.06
C LYS A 183 4.53 15.11 -17.78
N SER A 184 5.26 14.48 -18.70
CA SER A 184 4.80 13.29 -19.42
C SER A 184 5.93 12.26 -19.47
N THR A 185 5.57 11.03 -19.81
CA THR A 185 6.54 9.97 -20.15
C THR A 185 6.46 9.61 -21.63
N ASP A 186 5.65 10.34 -22.41
CA ASP A 186 5.50 10.07 -23.85
C ASP A 186 6.77 10.41 -24.64
N ASP A 187 7.67 11.23 -24.10
CA ASP A 187 8.99 11.48 -24.67
C ASP A 187 10.11 10.63 -24.05
N ASP A 188 9.76 9.73 -23.11
CA ASP A 188 10.67 8.75 -22.54
C ASP A 188 10.64 7.43 -23.33
N VAL A 189 11.76 6.71 -23.30
CA VAL A 189 11.84 5.32 -23.78
C VAL A 189 12.18 4.43 -22.59
N ILE A 190 11.23 3.60 -22.17
CA ILE A 190 11.34 2.75 -20.97
C ILE A 190 11.24 1.28 -21.35
N ILE A 191 12.23 0.48 -20.98
CA ILE A 191 12.24 -0.97 -21.13
C ILE A 191 12.52 -1.58 -19.77
N SER A 192 11.64 -2.47 -19.32
CA SER A 192 11.79 -3.17 -18.04
C SER A 192 11.67 -4.67 -18.21
N LYS A 193 12.38 -5.41 -17.36
CA LYS A 193 12.32 -6.87 -17.29
C LYS A 193 12.46 -7.34 -15.85
N GLU A 194 11.63 -8.30 -15.48
CA GLU A 194 11.78 -9.00 -14.21
C GLU A 194 12.97 -9.97 -14.26
N VAL A 195 13.78 -9.96 -13.21
CA VAL A 195 14.99 -10.76 -13.04
C VAL A 195 14.91 -11.45 -11.69
N LYS A 196 14.92 -12.77 -11.71
CA LYS A 196 14.83 -13.61 -10.52
C LYS A 196 16.22 -14.09 -10.11
N VAL A 197 16.68 -13.68 -8.93
CA VAL A 197 17.78 -14.35 -8.23
C VAL A 197 17.18 -15.53 -7.48
N GLN A 198 17.51 -16.74 -7.93
CA GLN A 198 16.95 -17.96 -7.34
C GLN A 198 17.44 -18.16 -5.91
N LYS A 199 16.60 -18.78 -5.08
CA LYS A 199 16.99 -19.26 -3.75
C LYS A 199 18.36 -19.93 -3.76
N GLY A 200 19.23 -19.56 -2.81
CA GLY A 200 20.57 -20.13 -2.68
C GLY A 200 21.57 -19.67 -3.75
N LYS A 201 21.20 -18.75 -4.64
CA LYS A 201 22.10 -18.11 -5.62
C LYS A 201 22.36 -16.67 -5.23
N THR A 202 23.53 -16.16 -5.58
CA THR A 202 23.95 -14.77 -5.27
C THR A 202 23.97 -13.85 -6.47
N GLU A 203 23.56 -14.33 -7.65
CA GLU A 203 23.48 -13.52 -8.86
C GLU A 203 22.50 -14.11 -9.88
N ALA A 204 22.01 -13.26 -10.78
CA ALA A 204 21.20 -13.64 -11.94
C ALA A 204 21.53 -12.74 -13.13
N ALA A 205 21.68 -13.33 -14.32
CA ALA A 205 21.93 -12.59 -15.55
C ALA A 205 20.64 -11.95 -16.09
N TYR A 206 20.78 -10.79 -16.74
CA TYR A 206 19.69 -10.11 -17.42
C TYR A 206 20.12 -9.58 -18.79
N VAL A 207 19.13 -9.42 -19.66
CA VAL A 207 19.28 -8.81 -20.99
C VAL A 207 18.04 -7.97 -21.25
N LEU A 208 18.25 -6.70 -21.58
CA LEU A 208 17.25 -5.77 -22.07
C LEU A 208 17.52 -5.49 -23.54
N THR A 209 16.48 -5.56 -24.38
CA THR A 209 16.57 -5.14 -25.78
C THR A 209 15.96 -3.76 -25.89
N VAL A 210 16.74 -2.78 -26.34
CA VAL A 210 16.37 -1.37 -26.42
C VAL A 210 16.53 -0.84 -27.85
N PRO A 211 15.74 0.18 -28.26
CA PRO A 211 16.03 0.94 -29.47
C PRO A 211 17.42 1.61 -29.40
N LEU A 212 17.95 2.02 -30.55
CA LEU A 212 19.14 2.88 -30.58
C LEU A 212 18.80 4.24 -29.97
N ASN A 213 19.68 4.75 -29.11
CA ASN A 213 19.58 6.14 -28.65
C ASN A 213 20.37 7.08 -29.56
N LYS A 214 20.01 8.37 -29.50
CA LYS A 214 20.83 9.45 -30.08
C LYS A 214 22.11 9.60 -29.25
N ALA A 215 23.22 9.91 -29.91
CA ALA A 215 24.47 10.19 -29.22
C ALA A 215 24.28 11.31 -28.18
N GLY A 216 24.72 11.07 -26.94
CA GLY A 216 24.52 11.98 -25.81
C GLY A 216 23.18 11.82 -25.07
N SER A 217 22.30 10.91 -25.49
CA SER A 217 21.02 10.60 -24.83
C SER A 217 20.95 9.13 -24.38
N GLY A 218 22.03 8.64 -23.75
CA GLY A 218 22.12 7.24 -23.32
C GLY A 218 21.09 6.84 -22.25
N TYR A 219 20.97 5.54 -22.05
CA TYR A 219 20.05 4.96 -21.07
C TYR A 219 20.60 5.02 -19.65
N LYS A 220 19.75 5.42 -18.70
CA LYS A 220 19.92 5.11 -17.27
C LYS A 220 19.46 3.68 -17.03
N VAL A 221 20.32 2.86 -16.45
CA VAL A 221 19.96 1.47 -16.09
C VAL A 221 19.95 1.31 -14.57
N TYR A 222 18.90 0.71 -14.04
CA TYR A 222 18.74 0.49 -12.61
C TYR A 222 17.90 -0.75 -12.32
N TYR A 223 17.98 -1.27 -11.09
CA TYR A 223 17.00 -2.21 -10.58
C TYR A 223 16.10 -1.55 -9.54
N THR A 224 14.90 -2.11 -9.39
CA THR A 224 14.06 -1.94 -8.21
C THR A 224 13.78 -3.29 -7.56
N TYR A 225 13.65 -3.28 -6.23
CA TYR A 225 13.21 -4.42 -5.43
C TYR A 225 12.13 -3.96 -4.46
N LYS A 226 11.11 -4.78 -4.24
CA LYS A 226 10.04 -4.50 -3.28
C LYS A 226 9.64 -5.78 -2.57
N ASP A 227 9.53 -5.71 -1.24
CA ASP A 227 9.08 -6.82 -0.40
C ASP A 227 8.43 -6.29 0.88
N GLY A 228 7.14 -6.58 1.09
CA GLY A 228 6.35 -5.88 2.09
C GLY A 228 6.34 -4.36 1.83
N THR A 229 6.74 -3.59 2.84
CA THR A 229 6.93 -2.13 2.69
C THR A 229 8.37 -1.74 2.34
N TYR A 230 9.30 -2.70 2.33
CA TYR A 230 10.67 -2.44 1.91
C TYR A 230 10.71 -2.16 0.41
N ASN A 231 11.44 -1.12 0.03
CA ASN A 231 11.76 -0.81 -1.35
C ASN A 231 13.25 -0.45 -1.48
N GLU A 232 13.82 -0.74 -2.63
CA GLU A 232 15.19 -0.38 -2.95
C GLU A 232 15.30 -0.06 -4.44
N THR A 233 16.08 0.98 -4.77
CA THR A 233 16.48 1.28 -6.14
C THR A 233 18.01 1.40 -6.21
N GLY A 234 18.65 0.71 -7.15
CA GLY A 234 20.08 0.82 -7.40
C GLY A 234 20.39 1.09 -8.86
N TYR A 235 21.10 2.17 -9.13
CA TYR A 235 21.47 2.65 -10.45
C TYR A 235 22.87 2.18 -10.84
N TYR A 236 23.03 1.87 -12.12
CA TYR A 236 24.33 1.59 -12.70
C TYR A 236 25.22 2.83 -12.66
N ASN A 237 26.44 2.65 -12.15
CA ASN A 237 27.54 3.57 -12.34
C ASN A 237 28.79 2.74 -12.65
N LYS A 238 29.68 3.27 -13.50
CA LYS A 238 30.91 2.58 -13.94
C LYS A 238 31.81 2.11 -12.78
N ASN A 239 31.72 2.75 -11.61
CA ASN A 239 32.47 2.41 -10.41
C ASN A 239 31.67 1.51 -9.45
N GLY A 240 30.58 0.89 -9.92
CA GLY A 240 29.66 0.08 -9.13
C GLY A 240 28.31 0.77 -8.90
N THR A 241 27.35 0.04 -8.32
CA THR A 241 25.98 0.55 -8.16
C THR A 241 25.88 1.70 -7.16
N THR A 242 25.21 2.77 -7.57
CA THR A 242 24.90 3.95 -6.75
C THR A 242 23.41 4.00 -6.42
N ARG A 243 23.06 4.57 -5.26
CA ARG A 243 21.65 4.81 -4.86
C ARG A 243 21.23 6.25 -5.15
N ASN A 244 22.18 7.10 -5.52
CA ASN A 244 21.93 8.45 -5.98
C ASN A 244 21.80 8.44 -7.51
N GLU A 245 20.60 8.75 -8.01
CA GLU A 245 20.29 8.83 -9.43
C GLU A 245 21.19 9.85 -10.16
N GLY A 246 21.53 10.98 -9.52
CA GLY A 246 22.41 12.01 -10.10
C GLY A 246 23.85 11.56 -10.33
N ARG A 247 24.22 10.36 -9.86
CA ARG A 247 25.53 9.73 -10.11
C ARG A 247 25.45 8.62 -11.15
N VAL A 248 24.32 8.40 -11.82
CA VAL A 248 24.19 7.35 -12.84
C VAL A 248 25.21 7.53 -13.97
N THR A 249 25.76 6.43 -14.48
CA THR A 249 26.50 6.45 -15.74
C THR A 249 25.54 6.11 -16.86
N LEU A 250 25.34 7.04 -17.80
CA LEU A 250 24.51 6.79 -18.98
C LEU A 250 25.20 5.77 -19.90
N ILE A 251 24.39 4.88 -20.46
CA ILE A 251 24.83 3.83 -21.39
C ILE A 251 24.43 4.26 -22.79
N ASP A 252 25.43 4.58 -23.61
CA ASP A 252 25.22 4.87 -25.02
C ASP A 252 25.16 3.55 -25.81
N VAL A 253 24.03 3.31 -26.46
CA VAL A 253 23.65 2.08 -27.16
C VAL A 253 23.60 2.36 -28.67
N GLY A 254 24.76 2.72 -29.24
CA GLY A 254 24.99 2.57 -30.68
C GLY A 254 25.22 1.10 -31.09
N ASN A 255 25.64 0.25 -30.14
CA ASN A 255 25.92 -1.18 -30.30
C ASN A 255 25.50 -1.94 -29.04
N THR A 256 25.58 -3.28 -29.09
CA THR A 256 25.40 -4.14 -27.92
C THR A 256 26.39 -3.77 -26.80
N VAL A 257 25.86 -3.64 -25.58
CA VAL A 257 26.64 -3.32 -24.37
C VAL A 257 26.49 -4.45 -23.35
N THR A 258 27.62 -4.91 -22.82
CA THR A 258 27.71 -5.99 -21.83
C THR A 258 28.29 -5.47 -20.51
N GLU A 259 28.31 -6.33 -19.49
CA GLU A 259 28.93 -6.06 -18.19
C GLU A 259 28.31 -4.90 -17.39
N ILE A 260 27.04 -4.60 -17.65
CA ILE A 260 26.27 -3.62 -16.89
C ILE A 260 25.78 -4.27 -15.59
N ASN A 261 26.71 -4.54 -14.67
CA ASN A 261 26.39 -5.24 -13.43
C ASN A 261 25.76 -4.30 -12.40
N LEU A 262 24.75 -4.80 -11.69
CA LEU A 262 24.02 -4.10 -10.65
C LEU A 262 24.14 -4.88 -9.34
N THR A 263 24.76 -4.27 -8.32
CA THR A 263 24.95 -4.87 -7.00
C THR A 263 23.92 -4.34 -6.01
N THR A 264 23.15 -5.24 -5.40
CA THR A 264 22.10 -4.90 -4.44
C THR A 264 22.66 -4.35 -3.14
N LEU A 265 21.81 -3.83 -2.24
CA LEU A 265 22.22 -3.70 -0.84
C LEU A 265 22.44 -5.10 -0.26
N PRO A 266 23.26 -5.26 0.79
CA PRO A 266 23.44 -6.55 1.43
C PRO A 266 22.12 -7.05 2.01
N PHE A 267 21.84 -8.35 1.82
CA PHE A 267 20.74 -9.07 2.45
C PHE A 267 21.31 -10.21 3.30
N THR A 268 20.55 -10.64 4.30
CA THR A 268 20.85 -11.79 5.16
C THR A 268 19.57 -12.57 5.45
N ASN A 269 19.67 -13.65 6.20
CA ASN A 269 18.52 -14.47 6.59
C ASN A 269 18.27 -14.42 8.09
N ILE A 270 17.01 -14.27 8.49
CA ILE A 270 16.54 -14.50 9.86
C ILE A 270 15.73 -15.79 9.87
N SER A 271 16.03 -16.70 10.80
CA SER A 271 15.37 -18.01 10.89
C SER A 271 14.98 -18.40 12.31
N GLY A 272 13.89 -19.16 12.40
CA GLY A 272 13.37 -19.66 13.67
C GLY A 272 12.18 -20.58 13.47
N LYS A 273 11.40 -20.77 14.52
CA LYS A 273 10.17 -21.56 14.50
C LYS A 273 9.00 -20.76 15.07
N VAL A 274 7.82 -20.92 14.47
CA VAL A 274 6.55 -20.62 15.12
C VAL A 274 6.10 -21.88 15.87
N ILE A 275 5.75 -21.75 17.14
CA ILE A 275 5.55 -22.87 18.08
C ILE A 275 4.22 -22.69 18.81
N LEU A 276 3.42 -23.75 18.91
CA LEU A 276 2.24 -23.77 19.77
C LEU A 276 2.66 -24.07 21.22
N PRO A 277 2.07 -23.38 22.22
CA PRO A 277 2.41 -23.58 23.64
C PRO A 277 2.02 -24.98 24.11
N ASP A 278 2.56 -25.42 25.25
CA ASP A 278 2.19 -26.67 25.95
C ASP A 278 2.17 -27.97 25.11
N ASN A 279 2.90 -28.00 23.98
CA ASN A 279 2.84 -29.06 22.98
C ASN A 279 1.46 -29.23 22.32
N ASP A 280 0.67 -28.16 22.29
CA ASP A 280 -0.56 -28.08 21.52
C ASP A 280 -0.33 -28.47 20.06
N LYS A 281 -1.38 -29.01 19.45
CA LYS A 281 -1.39 -29.44 18.06
C LYS A 281 -2.34 -28.57 17.25
N ALA A 282 -1.91 -28.16 16.06
CA ALA A 282 -2.74 -27.35 15.20
C ALA A 282 -4.03 -28.13 14.80
N PRO A 283 -5.18 -27.43 14.72
CA PRO A 283 -6.46 -28.02 14.33
C PRO A 283 -6.45 -28.52 12.89
N LYS A 284 -7.58 -29.09 12.44
CA LYS A 284 -7.74 -29.72 11.12
C LYS A 284 -7.26 -28.85 9.96
N ASP A 285 -7.52 -27.54 10.02
CA ASP A 285 -7.18 -26.60 8.95
C ASP A 285 -5.76 -26.03 9.07
N GLY A 286 -5.03 -26.40 10.13
CA GLY A 286 -3.76 -25.80 10.53
C GLY A 286 -3.94 -24.42 11.17
N ILE A 287 -2.83 -23.74 11.40
CA ILE A 287 -2.78 -22.33 11.82
C ILE A 287 -1.85 -21.60 10.87
N ASP A 288 -2.38 -20.58 10.20
CA ASP A 288 -1.57 -19.64 9.44
C ASP A 288 -1.05 -18.55 10.38
N VAL A 289 0.27 -18.34 10.36
CA VAL A 289 0.98 -17.38 11.21
C VAL A 289 1.73 -16.42 10.30
N GLU A 290 1.43 -15.13 10.37
CA GLU A 290 2.26 -14.12 9.72
C GLU A 290 3.46 -13.79 10.61
N VAL A 291 4.67 -14.04 10.13
CA VAL A 291 5.90 -13.58 10.79
C VAL A 291 6.33 -12.27 10.15
N LYS A 292 6.49 -11.23 10.97
CA LYS A 292 6.87 -9.89 10.53
C LYS A 292 8.25 -9.54 11.08
N ALA A 293 9.14 -9.08 10.21
CA ALA A 293 10.44 -8.52 10.56
C ALA A 293 10.39 -7.01 10.34
N TYR A 294 10.25 -6.26 11.43
CA TYR A 294 10.12 -4.79 11.42
C TYR A 294 11.47 -4.14 11.69
N ASN A 295 11.90 -3.23 10.81
CA ASN A 295 13.08 -2.40 11.00
C ASN A 295 12.63 -0.94 11.23
N ASN A 296 13.08 -0.32 12.32
CA ASN A 296 12.80 1.08 12.62
C ASN A 296 13.85 1.99 11.95
N GLY A 297 14.03 1.88 10.62
CA GLY A 297 15.08 2.48 9.78
C GLY A 297 16.10 3.37 10.51
N SER A 298 15.66 4.55 10.94
CA SER A 298 16.28 5.45 11.90
C SER A 298 15.34 5.72 13.09
N LEU A 299 15.91 5.87 14.29
CA LEU A 299 15.14 6.26 15.50
C LEU A 299 14.46 7.64 15.36
N THR A 300 14.80 8.44 14.35
CA THR A 300 14.36 9.83 14.20
C THR A 300 13.37 10.06 13.07
N SER A 301 13.03 9.06 12.25
CA SER A 301 12.07 9.23 11.16
C SER A 301 11.31 7.95 10.90
N SER A 302 10.00 7.94 11.08
CA SER A 302 9.16 6.79 10.71
C SER A 302 9.08 6.55 9.20
N SER A 303 9.64 7.44 8.37
CA SER A 303 9.58 7.33 6.91
C SER A 303 10.54 6.30 6.31
N ASP A 304 11.55 5.87 7.07
CA ASP A 304 12.47 4.80 6.69
C ASP A 304 12.19 3.46 7.39
N ASP A 305 11.13 3.41 8.21
CA ASP A 305 10.61 2.19 8.79
C ASP A 305 10.03 1.28 7.70
N PHE A 306 10.33 -0.01 7.80
CA PHE A 306 9.73 -1.00 6.92
C PHE A 306 9.55 -2.34 7.61
N TYR A 307 8.73 -3.19 7.00
CA TYR A 307 8.65 -4.58 7.40
C TYR A 307 8.61 -5.50 6.20
N ILE A 308 9.11 -6.71 6.44
CA ILE A 308 8.97 -7.87 5.56
C ILE A 308 8.06 -8.86 6.28
N VAL A 309 7.16 -9.50 5.56
CA VAL A 309 6.18 -10.44 6.11
C VAL A 309 6.23 -11.78 5.38
N ARG A 310 6.12 -12.88 6.12
CA ARG A 310 5.94 -14.22 5.57
C ARG A 310 4.82 -14.94 6.29
N THR A 311 3.94 -15.57 5.53
CA THR A 311 2.91 -16.46 6.09
C THR A 311 3.47 -17.88 6.22
N VAL A 312 3.35 -18.43 7.42
CA VAL A 312 3.87 -19.75 7.79
C VAL A 312 2.71 -20.59 8.30
N LYS A 313 2.45 -21.72 7.65
CA LYS A 313 1.38 -22.64 8.04
C LYS A 313 1.90 -23.73 8.96
N ILE A 314 1.45 -23.73 10.22
CA ILE A 314 1.56 -24.89 11.11
C ILE A 314 0.49 -25.89 10.66
N ALA A 315 0.93 -26.97 10.03
CA ALA A 315 0.03 -27.98 9.49
C ALA A 315 -0.72 -28.72 10.60
N LYS A 316 -1.87 -29.31 10.26
CA LYS A 316 -2.66 -30.18 11.15
C LYS A 316 -1.77 -31.14 11.94
N ASP A 317 -2.09 -31.30 13.23
CA ASP A 317 -1.42 -32.20 14.17
C ASP A 317 0.06 -31.85 14.48
N ALA A 318 0.63 -30.83 13.83
CA ALA A 318 1.96 -30.31 14.14
C ALA A 318 1.90 -29.28 15.28
N SER A 319 2.95 -29.23 16.07
CA SER A 319 3.11 -28.26 17.17
C SER A 319 4.01 -27.08 16.81
N SER A 320 4.69 -27.12 15.66
CA SER A 320 5.55 -26.03 15.20
C SER A 320 5.81 -26.08 13.70
N LYS A 321 6.28 -24.96 13.15
CA LYS A 321 6.81 -24.86 11.79
C LYS A 321 8.02 -23.94 11.77
N SER A 322 9.05 -24.35 11.03
CA SER A 322 10.24 -23.50 10.81
C SER A 322 9.93 -22.43 9.76
N TYR A 323 10.51 -21.25 9.94
CA TYR A 323 10.44 -20.14 9.01
C TYR A 323 11.84 -19.58 8.72
N THR A 324 11.98 -18.94 7.57
CA THR A 324 13.16 -18.15 7.22
C THR A 324 12.71 -16.98 6.38
N MET A 325 13.34 -15.82 6.58
CA MET A 325 13.04 -14.58 5.88
C MET A 325 14.34 -13.98 5.39
N THR A 326 14.42 -13.62 4.12
CA THR A 326 15.52 -12.81 3.60
C THR A 326 15.23 -11.35 3.89
N VAL A 327 16.13 -10.66 4.57
CA VAL A 327 15.96 -9.26 5.00
C VAL A 327 17.19 -8.43 4.63
N PRO A 328 17.03 -7.12 4.34
CA PRO A 328 18.18 -6.26 4.07
C PRO A 328 19.03 -6.09 5.34
N VAL A 329 20.35 -5.96 5.19
CA VAL A 329 21.24 -5.72 6.33
C VAL A 329 21.10 -4.27 6.80
N LYS A 330 20.74 -4.10 8.07
CA LYS A 330 20.52 -2.79 8.70
C LYS A 330 21.12 -2.78 10.09
N GLY A 331 21.93 -1.75 10.38
CA GLY A 331 22.58 -1.59 11.69
C GLY A 331 21.61 -1.32 12.85
N THR A 332 20.36 -0.94 12.57
CA THR A 332 19.30 -0.76 13.57
C THR A 332 18.61 -2.05 14.00
N GLY A 333 18.91 -3.18 13.34
CA GLY A 333 18.37 -4.49 13.68
C GLY A 333 16.85 -4.60 13.45
N TYR A 334 16.27 -5.71 13.89
CA TYR A 334 14.86 -6.03 13.62
C TYR A 334 14.09 -6.39 14.89
N THR A 335 12.85 -5.91 14.97
CA THR A 335 11.83 -6.45 15.88
C THR A 335 11.06 -7.53 15.14
N ILE A 336 11.08 -8.76 15.66
CA ILE A 336 10.40 -9.90 15.04
C ILE A 336 9.11 -10.19 15.79
N SER A 337 7.99 -10.34 15.08
CA SER A 337 6.69 -10.65 15.66
C SER A 337 5.95 -11.73 14.88
N TYR A 338 4.95 -12.33 15.53
CA TYR A 338 3.92 -13.12 14.86
C TYR A 338 2.58 -12.39 14.88
N GLU A 339 1.72 -12.69 13.91
CA GLU A 339 0.30 -12.37 13.91
C GLU A 339 -0.54 -13.60 13.53
N VAL A 340 -1.64 -13.84 14.22
CA VAL A 340 -2.59 -14.95 13.99
C VAL A 340 -4.03 -14.48 14.09
N ASP A 341 -4.97 -15.16 13.43
CA ASP A 341 -6.40 -14.84 13.51
C ASP A 341 -6.90 -14.99 14.96
N LYS A 342 -7.72 -14.04 15.42
CA LYS A 342 -8.33 -14.04 16.77
C LYS A 342 -9.13 -15.31 17.07
N LYS A 343 -9.66 -15.99 16.04
CA LYS A 343 -10.41 -17.25 16.16
C LYS A 343 -9.55 -18.44 16.58
N THR A 344 -8.22 -18.32 16.49
CA THR A 344 -7.30 -19.40 16.86
C THR A 344 -7.23 -19.65 18.37
N GLY A 345 -7.75 -18.74 19.20
CA GLY A 345 -7.69 -18.84 20.67
C GLY A 345 -6.35 -18.41 21.28
N TYR A 346 -5.42 -17.92 20.45
CA TYR A 346 -4.16 -17.33 20.88
C TYR A 346 -4.21 -15.81 20.86
N VAL A 347 -3.32 -15.16 21.61
CA VAL A 347 -3.12 -13.72 21.53
C VAL A 347 -2.70 -13.39 20.11
N THR A 348 -3.44 -12.48 19.47
CA THR A 348 -3.28 -12.08 18.07
C THR A 348 -1.84 -11.79 17.68
N THR A 349 -1.09 -11.10 18.54
CA THR A 349 0.28 -10.64 18.25
C THR A 349 1.21 -10.98 19.39
N GLY A 350 2.41 -11.43 19.07
CA GLY A 350 3.50 -11.60 20.02
C GLY A 350 4.85 -11.27 19.40
N TYR A 351 5.79 -10.85 20.24
CA TYR A 351 7.09 -10.31 19.86
C TYR A 351 8.22 -11.17 20.41
N TYR A 352 9.22 -11.43 19.58
CA TYR A 352 10.41 -12.17 19.98
C TYR A 352 11.15 -11.48 21.11
N ASN A 353 11.56 -12.26 22.12
CA ASN A 353 12.56 -11.88 23.11
C ASN A 353 13.41 -13.11 23.42
N LYS A 354 14.67 -12.90 23.85
CA LYS A 354 15.61 -13.97 24.21
C LYS A 354 15.06 -14.92 25.29
N ASN A 355 14.19 -14.43 26.17
CA ASN A 355 13.56 -15.21 27.24
C ASN A 355 12.19 -15.80 26.86
N GLY A 356 11.81 -15.74 25.57
CA GLY A 356 10.52 -16.20 25.06
C GLY A 356 9.60 -15.05 24.64
N THR A 357 8.55 -15.39 23.88
CA THR A 357 7.65 -14.42 23.26
C THR A 357 6.96 -13.51 24.28
N GLN A 358 6.83 -12.23 23.95
CA GLN A 358 6.20 -11.21 24.78
C GLN A 358 4.96 -10.64 24.07
N SER A 359 3.95 -10.23 24.83
CA SER A 359 2.73 -9.62 24.26
C SER A 359 2.89 -8.15 23.86
N SER A 360 3.98 -7.48 24.27
CA SER A 360 4.24 -6.06 24.00
C SER A 360 5.52 -5.85 23.19
N LYS A 361 5.45 -4.95 22.19
CA LYS A 361 6.59 -4.53 21.36
C LYS A 361 7.73 -3.93 22.19
N SER A 362 7.42 -3.19 23.25
CA SER A 362 8.43 -2.55 24.11
C SER A 362 9.32 -3.55 24.88
N ARG A 363 8.89 -4.81 24.95
CA ARG A 363 9.65 -5.91 25.56
C ARG A 363 10.33 -6.80 24.52
N ALA A 364 10.24 -6.47 23.24
CA ALA A 364 10.90 -7.24 22.19
C ALA A 364 12.42 -7.13 22.30
N ALA A 365 13.13 -8.19 21.97
CA ALA A 365 14.57 -8.12 21.74
C ALA A 365 14.81 -7.68 20.29
N VAL A 366 15.79 -6.80 20.09
CA VAL A 366 16.30 -6.47 18.76
C VAL A 366 17.14 -7.63 18.24
N VAL A 367 16.90 -7.99 16.99
CA VAL A 367 17.66 -9.01 16.24
C VAL A 367 18.62 -8.30 15.29
N ASP A 368 19.90 -8.35 15.60
CA ASP A 368 20.95 -7.72 14.78
C ASP A 368 21.23 -8.59 13.56
N ALA A 369 20.68 -8.19 12.41
CA ALA A 369 20.81 -8.89 11.14
C ALA A 369 21.89 -8.22 10.28
N GLU A 370 23.15 -8.52 10.61
CA GLU A 370 24.32 -8.12 9.82
C GLU A 370 24.55 -9.07 8.61
N GLU A 371 25.76 -9.16 8.06
CA GLU A 371 26.04 -10.01 6.89
C GLU A 371 25.88 -11.52 7.15
N ASN A 372 25.94 -11.95 8.41
CA ASN A 372 25.76 -13.36 8.77
C ASN A 372 24.27 -13.66 9.01
N ALA A 373 23.83 -14.86 8.60
CA ALA A 373 22.49 -15.31 8.90
C ALA A 373 22.29 -15.49 10.41
N VAL A 374 21.11 -15.09 10.91
CA VAL A 374 20.72 -15.25 12.30
C VAL A 374 19.70 -16.39 12.41
N SER A 375 19.86 -17.22 13.43
CA SER A 375 18.99 -18.37 13.67
C SER A 375 18.55 -18.45 15.14
N GLY A 376 17.55 -19.28 15.42
CA GLY A 376 17.03 -19.46 16.78
C GLY A 376 16.02 -18.40 17.21
N ILE A 377 15.47 -17.63 16.29
CA ILE A 377 14.47 -16.59 16.56
C ILE A 377 13.08 -17.24 16.69
N ASN A 378 12.84 -17.98 17.78
CA ASN A 378 11.61 -18.74 17.96
C ASN A 378 10.47 -17.87 18.52
N LEU A 379 9.27 -18.07 18.01
CA LEU A 379 8.04 -17.40 18.41
C LEU A 379 7.05 -18.46 18.91
N THR A 380 6.91 -18.59 20.22
CA THR A 380 5.82 -19.36 20.83
C THR A 380 4.56 -18.51 20.89
N LEU A 381 3.44 -19.03 20.39
CA LEU A 381 2.14 -18.35 20.46
C LEU A 381 1.69 -18.27 21.92
N LEU A 382 1.17 -17.11 22.32
CA LEU A 382 0.69 -16.87 23.68
C LEU A 382 -0.78 -17.29 23.78
N GLN A 383 -1.17 -17.98 24.84
CA GLN A 383 -2.56 -18.36 25.08
C GLN A 383 -3.41 -17.14 25.49
N THR A 384 -4.67 -17.11 25.04
CA THR A 384 -5.67 -16.24 25.68
C THR A 384 -6.05 -16.81 27.04
N ALA A 385 -6.29 -15.94 28.04
CA ALA A 385 -6.67 -16.40 29.37
C ALA A 385 -7.96 -17.23 29.30
N LYS A 386 -7.87 -18.52 29.66
CA LYS A 386 -9.03 -19.40 29.75
C LYS A 386 -9.90 -18.94 30.93
N PRO A 387 -11.23 -18.76 30.77
CA PRO A 387 -12.09 -18.48 31.92
C PRO A 387 -11.99 -19.67 32.89
N SER A 388 -11.59 -19.38 34.14
CA SER A 388 -11.49 -20.39 35.19
C SER A 388 -12.86 -21.03 35.44
N PRO A 389 -12.97 -22.37 35.57
CA PRO A 389 -14.23 -23.01 35.88
C PRO A 389 -14.71 -22.61 37.28
N THR A 390 -15.95 -22.12 37.36
CA THR A 390 -16.65 -21.82 38.61
C THR A 390 -16.78 -23.12 39.45
N PRO A 391 -16.33 -23.15 40.72
CA PRO A 391 -16.43 -24.36 41.55
C PRO A 391 -17.89 -24.77 41.79
N THR A 392 -18.19 -26.06 41.63
CA THR A 392 -19.52 -26.66 41.88
C THR A 392 -19.80 -26.74 43.40
N PRO A 393 -20.99 -26.36 43.89
CA PRO A 393 -21.25 -26.24 45.33
C PRO A 393 -21.54 -27.60 46.02
N LYS A 394 -20.99 -27.82 47.22
CA LYS A 394 -21.30 -28.94 48.13
C LYS A 394 -22.33 -28.49 49.21
N PRO A 395 -23.19 -29.37 49.77
CA PRO A 395 -24.38 -28.98 50.54
C PRO A 395 -24.10 -28.34 51.91
N LYS A 396 -25.05 -27.49 52.31
CA LYS A 396 -25.05 -26.55 53.45
C LYS A 396 -25.60 -27.16 54.75
N PRO A 397 -25.16 -26.69 55.93
CA PRO A 397 -26.12 -26.14 56.91
C PRO A 397 -25.80 -24.71 57.40
N THR A 398 -26.80 -23.84 57.20
CA THR A 398 -27.39 -22.73 58.02
C THR A 398 -26.56 -21.81 58.97
N PRO A 399 -27.02 -20.55 59.25
CA PRO A 399 -26.87 -19.35 58.41
C PRO A 399 -26.28 -18.11 59.16
N LYS A 400 -25.54 -17.23 58.45
CA LYS A 400 -25.40 -15.79 58.77
C LYS A 400 -24.65 -15.04 57.65
N PRO A 401 -24.73 -13.70 57.58
CA PRO A 401 -25.83 -12.85 57.13
C PRO A 401 -25.71 -12.46 55.63
N LYS A 402 -26.72 -11.76 55.12
CA LYS A 402 -26.86 -11.24 53.74
C LYS A 402 -25.59 -10.52 53.24
N PRO A 403 -25.13 -10.71 51.99
CA PRO A 403 -24.10 -9.86 51.39
C PRO A 403 -24.62 -8.43 51.28
N ASN A 404 -23.75 -7.47 51.57
CA ASN A 404 -24.04 -6.05 51.42
C ASN A 404 -24.10 -5.74 49.90
N PRO A 405 -25.13 -5.06 49.37
CA PRO A 405 -25.25 -4.78 47.93
C PRO A 405 -24.16 -3.84 47.35
N ASP A 406 -23.16 -3.46 48.14
CA ASP A 406 -22.15 -2.46 47.82
C ASP A 406 -20.85 -3.05 47.22
N ASP A 407 -20.62 -4.37 47.30
CA ASP A 407 -19.39 -5.03 46.79
C ASP A 407 -19.22 -4.94 45.26
N LYS A 408 -20.24 -4.48 44.52
CA LYS A 408 -20.18 -4.31 43.05
C LYS A 408 -19.36 -3.08 42.63
N PHE A 409 -19.11 -2.14 43.54
CA PHE A 409 -18.57 -0.81 43.20
C PHE A 409 -17.15 -0.57 43.71
N ASP A 410 -16.56 -1.53 44.43
CA ASP A 410 -15.14 -1.59 44.75
C ASP A 410 -14.41 -2.29 43.58
N ILE A 411 -14.07 -1.49 42.57
CA ILE A 411 -13.52 -1.95 41.28
C ILE A 411 -12.08 -2.41 41.45
N ASN A 412 -11.36 -1.81 42.38
CA ASN A 412 -9.96 -2.10 42.64
C ASN A 412 -9.76 -3.20 43.72
N GLY A 413 -10.81 -3.54 44.47
CA GLY A 413 -10.85 -4.63 45.45
C GLY A 413 -10.18 -4.31 46.78
N ASP A 414 -10.07 -3.04 47.16
CA ASP A 414 -9.38 -2.59 48.38
C ASP A 414 -10.25 -2.54 49.65
N GLY A 415 -11.54 -2.85 49.52
CA GLY A 415 -12.51 -2.86 50.61
C GLY A 415 -13.12 -1.49 50.91
N SER A 416 -12.84 -0.48 50.08
CA SER A 416 -13.45 0.85 50.08
C SER A 416 -14.08 1.15 48.72
N ILE A 417 -15.11 1.98 48.71
CA ILE A 417 -15.62 2.59 47.47
C ILE A 417 -15.17 4.04 47.51
N ASP A 418 -14.16 4.39 46.72
CA ASP A 418 -13.60 5.73 46.72
C ASP A 418 -13.19 6.24 45.32
N VAL A 419 -12.47 7.36 45.29
CA VAL A 419 -12.07 8.03 44.04
C VAL A 419 -11.12 7.16 43.19
N PHE A 420 -10.45 6.17 43.78
CA PHE A 420 -9.55 5.27 43.07
C PHE A 420 -10.32 4.22 42.27
N ASP A 421 -11.50 3.77 42.72
CA ASP A 421 -12.41 2.95 41.92
C ASP A 421 -12.94 3.71 40.70
N LEU A 422 -13.23 5.01 40.90
CA LEU A 422 -13.65 5.90 39.81
C LEU A 422 -12.52 6.12 38.79
N LEU A 423 -11.28 6.24 39.24
CA LEU A 423 -10.10 6.33 38.38
C LEU A 423 -9.84 5.03 37.61
N GLU A 424 -10.06 3.87 38.22
CA GLU A 424 -9.93 2.58 37.53
C GLU A 424 -11.05 2.36 36.50
N LEU A 425 -12.28 2.79 36.78
CA LEU A 425 -13.36 2.81 35.79
C LEU A 425 -13.04 3.75 34.62
N ALA A 426 -12.55 4.96 34.89
CA ALA A 426 -12.15 5.93 33.88
C ALA A 426 -11.00 5.36 33.01
N ARG A 427 -10.00 4.72 33.63
CA ARG A 427 -8.92 4.04 32.92
C ARG A 427 -9.42 2.89 32.05
N ALA A 428 -10.38 2.10 32.53
CA ALA A 428 -10.96 1.00 31.75
C ALA A 428 -11.73 1.51 30.52
N ILE A 429 -12.47 2.62 30.65
CA ILE A 429 -13.15 3.29 29.53
C ILE A 429 -12.12 3.86 28.55
N VAL A 430 -11.11 4.58 29.04
CA VAL A 430 -10.04 5.18 28.21
C VAL A 430 -9.27 4.11 27.43
N ARG A 431 -8.94 2.98 28.06
CA ARG A 431 -8.28 1.83 27.40
C ARG A 431 -9.12 1.19 26.29
N GLN A 432 -10.43 1.36 26.30
CA GLN A 432 -11.32 0.85 25.27
C GLN A 432 -11.24 1.67 23.96
N TYR A 433 -10.74 2.90 24.03
CA TYR A 433 -10.59 3.83 22.91
C TYR A 433 -9.14 4.00 22.43
N ASP A 434 -8.19 3.30 23.06
CA ASP A 434 -6.75 3.35 22.75
C ASP A 434 -6.41 2.50 21.50
N LYS A 435 -6.89 2.97 20.34
CA LYS A 435 -6.35 2.62 19.02
C LYS A 435 -5.54 3.80 18.52
N ASP A 436 -4.36 3.52 17.96
CA ASP A 436 -3.27 4.47 17.67
C ASP A 436 -3.61 5.67 16.74
N ASP A 437 -4.86 5.84 16.29
CA ASP A 437 -5.32 6.99 15.49
C ASP A 437 -6.48 7.77 16.14
N TYR A 438 -6.99 7.36 17.31
CA TYR A 438 -8.15 8.00 17.93
C TYR A 438 -7.81 9.40 18.46
N TRP A 439 -6.69 9.54 19.19
CA TRP A 439 -6.30 10.81 19.82
C TRP A 439 -5.83 11.87 18.82
N GLU A 440 -5.15 11.47 17.74
CA GLU A 440 -4.74 12.37 16.64
C GLU A 440 -5.96 12.93 15.87
N ASN A 441 -6.99 12.12 15.67
CA ASN A 441 -8.25 12.57 15.04
C ASN A 441 -9.12 13.39 16.00
N LEU A 442 -9.11 13.09 17.29
CA LEU A 442 -9.84 13.85 18.32
C LEU A 442 -9.31 15.29 18.45
N ARG A 443 -7.98 15.45 18.34
CA ARG A 443 -7.31 16.77 18.43
C ARG A 443 -7.55 17.63 17.18
N LYS A 444 -7.80 17.00 16.03
CA LYS A 444 -8.08 17.66 14.75
C LYS A 444 -9.57 17.91 14.48
N ASN A 445 -10.46 17.11 15.05
CA ASN A 445 -11.91 17.31 14.95
C ASN A 445 -12.49 17.70 16.31
N LYS A 446 -12.75 19.00 16.52
CA LYS A 446 -13.45 19.57 17.70
C LYS A 446 -14.91 19.10 17.82
N LYS A 447 -15.18 17.79 17.86
CA LYS A 447 -16.50 17.19 18.10
C LYS A 447 -16.36 16.00 19.04
N TRP A 448 -16.58 16.25 20.33
CA TRP A 448 -16.80 15.25 21.39
C TRP A 448 -18.12 14.46 21.23
N GLY A 449 -18.59 14.27 20.00
CA GLY A 449 -19.96 13.82 19.68
C GLY A 449 -20.21 12.31 19.77
N ASP A 450 -19.21 11.50 20.10
CA ASP A 450 -19.31 10.04 19.95
C ASP A 450 -19.48 9.27 21.28
N LEU A 451 -19.72 9.96 22.40
CA LEU A 451 -20.26 9.31 23.60
C LEU A 451 -21.73 8.94 23.34
N LYS A 452 -22.04 7.65 23.28
CA LYS A 452 -23.40 7.19 23.03
C LYS A 452 -24.23 7.39 24.29
N GLU A 453 -25.53 7.59 24.13
CA GLU A 453 -26.47 7.80 25.24
C GLU A 453 -26.42 6.67 26.30
N LYS A 454 -26.16 5.43 25.85
CA LYS A 454 -25.92 4.27 26.73
C LYS A 454 -24.65 4.37 27.58
N ASP A 455 -23.62 5.07 27.12
CA ASP A 455 -22.35 5.23 27.84
C ASP A 455 -22.52 6.31 28.92
N LEU A 456 -23.34 7.33 28.66
CA LEU A 456 -23.80 8.32 29.64
C LEU A 456 -24.72 7.72 30.72
N GLU A 457 -25.58 6.75 30.37
CA GLU A 457 -26.41 6.01 31.33
C GLU A 457 -25.55 5.18 32.29
N ILE A 458 -24.50 4.52 31.79
CA ILE A 458 -23.53 3.75 32.60
C ILE A 458 -22.76 4.70 33.54
N ILE A 459 -22.35 5.86 33.04
CA ILE A 459 -21.71 6.90 33.85
C ILE A 459 -22.68 7.40 34.93
N LYS A 460 -23.93 7.71 34.58
CA LYS A 460 -24.97 8.13 35.55
C LYS A 460 -25.27 7.07 36.61
N GLU A 461 -25.35 5.78 36.23
CA GLU A 461 -25.50 4.68 37.21
C GLU A 461 -24.29 4.54 38.12
N ALA A 462 -23.07 4.71 37.59
CA ALA A 462 -21.83 4.66 38.38
C ALA A 462 -21.72 5.83 39.37
N PHE A 463 -22.31 6.99 39.05
CA PHE A 463 -22.32 8.16 39.92
C PHE A 463 -23.43 8.15 41.00
N LYS A 464 -24.47 7.32 40.82
CA LYS A 464 -25.68 7.19 41.68
C LYS A 464 -25.46 6.91 43.19
N PRO A 465 -24.29 6.39 43.64
CA PRO A 465 -23.97 6.28 45.06
C PRO A 465 -23.38 7.56 45.68
N PHE A 466 -22.84 8.50 44.87
CA PHE A 466 -22.09 9.67 45.34
C PHE A 466 -22.95 10.93 45.57
N ASP A 467 -24.18 10.91 45.08
CA ASP A 467 -25.24 11.91 45.20
C ASP A 467 -26.04 11.79 46.51
N ASN A 468 -25.98 10.65 47.19
CA ASN A 468 -26.50 10.49 48.55
C ASN A 468 -25.35 10.58 49.58
N ASN A 469 -25.18 11.78 50.15
CA ASN A 469 -24.22 12.13 51.20
C ASN A 469 -24.48 11.41 52.55
N ARG A 470 -24.54 10.07 52.52
CA ARG A 470 -24.82 9.20 53.69
C ARG A 470 -23.56 8.88 54.49
N TYR A 471 -22.39 8.93 53.84
CA TYR A 471 -21.09 8.92 54.49
C TYR A 471 -20.62 10.36 54.52
N LYS A 472 -20.64 11.01 55.69
CA LYS A 472 -20.24 12.42 55.88
C LYS A 472 -18.76 12.63 55.51
N MET A 473 -18.44 12.61 54.23
CA MET A 473 -17.10 12.87 53.72
C MET A 473 -16.88 14.37 53.75
N LYS A 474 -15.93 14.82 54.58
CA LYS A 474 -15.56 16.24 54.72
C LYS A 474 -15.18 16.90 53.38
N TRP A 475 -14.82 16.12 52.37
CA TRP A 475 -14.46 16.62 51.04
C TRP A 475 -15.64 17.24 50.27
N PHE A 476 -16.87 16.75 50.44
CA PHE A 476 -18.04 17.30 49.73
C PHE A 476 -18.37 18.75 50.15
N ASN A 477 -18.02 19.13 51.37
CA ASN A 477 -18.19 20.51 51.85
C ASN A 477 -17.18 21.51 51.25
N ASN A 478 -15.99 21.04 50.83
CA ASN A 478 -15.00 21.90 50.16
C ASN A 478 -15.25 22.02 48.65
N ILE A 479 -15.80 20.98 48.02
CA ILE A 479 -16.32 21.09 46.64
C ILE A 479 -17.43 22.14 46.57
N ASN A 480 -18.34 22.17 47.56
CA ASN A 480 -19.37 23.21 47.63
C ASN A 480 -18.83 24.65 47.82
N GLN A 481 -17.57 24.84 48.25
CA GLN A 481 -16.92 26.16 48.24
C GLN A 481 -16.32 26.49 46.87
N TRP A 482 -15.75 25.50 46.18
CA TRP A 482 -15.28 25.66 44.79
C TRP A 482 -16.43 25.96 43.83
N PHE A 483 -17.58 25.31 44.02
CA PHE A 483 -18.79 25.50 43.23
C PHE A 483 -19.57 26.78 43.61
N LYS A 484 -19.25 27.45 44.72
CA LYS A 484 -19.91 28.73 45.10
C LYS A 484 -19.51 29.92 44.23
N ASN A 485 -18.34 29.86 43.57
CA ASN A 485 -18.01 30.80 42.51
C ASN A 485 -18.64 30.40 41.16
N TRP A 486 -19.28 29.24 41.09
CA TRP A 486 -20.01 28.75 39.93
C TRP A 486 -21.48 29.17 40.02
N ASN A 487 -21.71 30.48 39.97
CA ASN A 487 -23.06 31.04 39.98
C ASN A 487 -23.70 30.85 38.60
N ASN A 488 -24.34 29.70 38.39
CA ASN A 488 -25.67 29.57 37.78
C ASN A 488 -26.04 28.09 37.62
N ASN A 489 -27.01 27.63 38.44
CA ASN A 489 -27.89 26.47 38.26
C ASN A 489 -27.48 25.46 37.18
N PHE A 490 -26.74 24.42 37.59
CA PHE A 490 -26.58 23.21 36.78
C PHE A 490 -27.89 22.43 36.75
N ASN A 491 -28.81 22.87 35.89
CA ASN A 491 -30.06 22.19 35.61
C ASN A 491 -29.77 21.07 34.61
N TRP A 492 -29.82 19.81 35.07
CA TRP A 492 -29.58 18.59 34.28
C TRP A 492 -30.57 18.35 33.13
N ASN A 493 -31.48 19.28 32.87
CA ASN A 493 -32.52 19.20 31.85
C ASN A 493 -32.27 20.13 30.64
N ARG A 494 -31.05 20.62 30.43
CA ARG A 494 -30.71 21.51 29.30
C ARG A 494 -30.11 20.74 28.11
N ASN A 495 -30.62 21.08 26.92
CA ASN A 495 -30.35 20.44 25.64
C ASN A 495 -28.94 20.77 25.10
N TRP A 496 -28.41 19.88 24.26
CA TRP A 496 -27.03 19.75 23.75
C TRP A 496 -26.33 21.03 23.23
N GLN A 497 -27.06 22.07 22.82
CA GLN A 497 -26.46 23.28 22.23
C GLN A 497 -25.64 24.16 23.21
N ASP A 498 -25.85 24.09 24.52
CA ASP A 498 -25.19 25.02 25.47
C ASP A 498 -23.74 24.62 25.83
N CYS A 499 -23.31 23.38 25.57
CA CYS A 499 -21.93 22.94 25.80
C CYS A 499 -20.91 23.55 24.83
N TYR A 500 -21.34 24.11 23.70
CA TYR A 500 -20.43 24.66 22.68
C TYR A 500 -19.79 26.00 23.07
N ASN A 501 -20.40 26.76 23.98
CA ASN A 501 -19.92 28.11 24.35
C ASN A 501 -18.87 28.12 25.47
N TRP A 502 -18.41 26.96 25.92
CA TRP A 502 -17.44 26.83 27.02
C TRP A 502 -15.98 26.71 26.56
N TYR A 503 -15.73 26.89 25.25
CA TYR A 503 -14.44 26.56 24.60
C TYR A 503 -13.50 27.76 24.34
N ASP A 504 -13.77 28.92 24.93
CA ASP A 504 -12.96 30.15 24.71
C ASP A 504 -12.32 30.70 26.01
N LYS A 505 -11.95 29.82 26.96
CA LYS A 505 -11.07 30.21 28.06
C LYS A 505 -9.91 29.24 28.21
N ASP A 506 -8.77 29.67 27.67
CA ASP A 506 -7.43 29.07 27.77
C ASP A 506 -6.89 29.12 29.21
N ASP A 507 -7.35 28.24 30.11
CA ASP A 507 -6.83 28.17 31.50
C ASP A 507 -6.61 26.71 31.97
N TRP A 508 -6.17 25.80 31.08
CA TRP A 508 -5.78 24.43 31.47
C TRP A 508 -4.27 24.16 31.37
N ASP A 509 -3.47 25.12 30.90
CA ASP A 509 -2.02 24.97 30.73
C ASP A 509 -1.23 25.15 32.04
N ASP A 510 -1.87 25.58 33.13
CA ASP A 510 -1.22 25.85 34.43
C ASP A 510 -1.50 24.80 35.53
N PHE A 511 -2.15 23.67 35.21
CA PHE A 511 -2.39 22.63 36.22
C PHE A 511 -1.17 21.69 36.35
N ASP A 512 -0.26 22.04 37.25
CA ASP A 512 0.92 21.23 37.56
C ASP A 512 0.56 19.98 38.40
N TRP A 513 0.51 18.84 37.71
CA TRP A 513 0.20 17.55 38.29
C TRP A 513 1.26 17.04 39.28
N ASP A 514 2.50 17.51 39.18
CA ASP A 514 3.59 17.07 40.05
C ASP A 514 3.55 17.76 41.41
N ASP A 515 3.10 19.02 41.46
CA ASP A 515 2.88 19.77 42.71
C ASP A 515 1.69 19.23 43.50
N TRP A 516 0.62 18.82 42.80
CA TRP A 516 -0.52 18.13 43.41
C TRP A 516 -0.12 16.77 44.00
N TYR A 517 0.70 16.01 43.29
CA TYR A 517 1.18 14.70 43.73
C TYR A 517 2.13 14.79 44.93
N LYS A 518 3.01 15.81 44.98
CA LYS A 518 3.87 16.12 46.14
C LYS A 518 3.06 16.53 47.37
N TRP A 519 2.12 17.46 47.22
CA TRP A 519 1.26 17.91 48.33
C TRP A 519 0.47 16.75 48.95
N TYR A 520 -0.01 15.81 48.12
CA TYR A 520 -0.74 14.63 48.59
C TYR A 520 0.16 13.61 49.32
N LYS A 521 1.39 13.38 48.84
CA LYS A 521 2.33 12.46 49.51
C LYS A 521 2.73 12.95 50.90
N ASP A 522 2.90 14.26 51.06
CA ASP A 522 3.32 14.89 52.31
C ASP A 522 2.19 14.96 53.35
N ASN A 523 0.92 15.10 52.93
CA ASN A 523 -0.22 15.21 53.85
C ASN A 523 -1.07 13.93 54.00
N GLY A 524 -1.03 13.01 53.03
CA GLY A 524 -1.85 11.79 52.99
C GLY A 524 -1.42 10.69 53.96
N ASN A 525 -0.19 10.72 54.49
CA ASN A 525 0.33 9.68 55.37
C ASN A 525 0.00 9.89 56.87
N SER A 526 -0.71 10.96 57.22
CA SER A 526 -1.00 11.32 58.63
C SER A 526 -2.17 10.55 59.27
N ASN A 527 -2.87 9.68 58.54
CA ASN A 527 -4.08 9.00 59.05
C ASN A 527 -3.96 7.48 59.29
N LYS A 528 -2.77 6.89 59.19
CA LYS A 528 -2.59 5.43 59.39
C LYS A 528 -2.52 4.95 60.85
N ASN A 529 -2.68 5.81 61.87
CA ASN A 529 -2.46 5.41 63.27
C ASN A 529 -3.42 5.97 64.33
N LYS A 530 -4.70 6.21 64.00
CA LYS A 530 -5.74 6.48 65.02
C LYS A 530 -7.03 5.73 64.71
N ASN A 531 -7.03 4.43 65.03
CA ASN A 531 -8.21 3.65 65.46
C ASN A 531 -7.75 2.26 65.96
N LYS A 532 -6.98 2.27 67.05
CA LYS A 532 -6.87 1.14 68.00
C LYS A 532 -6.94 1.72 69.41
N LYS A 533 -8.15 1.86 69.92
CA LYS A 533 -8.54 1.60 71.31
C LYS A 533 -10.04 1.49 71.38
#